data_AF-A0A7Z9IBW3-F1
#
_entry.id   AF-A0A7Z9IBW3-F1
#
_cell.length_a   1.000
_cell.length_b   1.000
_cell.length_c   1.000
_cell.angle_alpha   90.00
_cell.angle_beta   90.00
_cell.angle_gamma   90.00
#
_symmetry.space_group_name_H-M   'P 1'
#
loop_
_entity.id
_entity.type
_entity.pdbx_description
1 polymer ?
#
loop_
_entity_poly.entity_id
_entity_poly.type
_entity_poly.pdbx_seq_one_letter_code
_entity_poly.pdbx_strand_id
1 'polypeptide(L)'
;MRTNQVLEIKNSDTVGHNANLAGLTSANMQVGPNSSVTYKPIYQESKPFTVDCKSHPWMSSYLIVRDAPFFAVTGEDGSFQISNVPTGVALPFKFWHEVLQSGAFEITINGTGVKLSRGKFNLDPLEPGEQRELNIEIEASLFNSAL
;
A
#
# COMPACT_ATOMS: atom_id res chain seq x y z
N MET A 1 -1.56 -6.95 -3.12
CA MET A 1 -1.74 -8.16 -3.97
C MET A 1 -0.92 -8.02 -5.25
N ARG A 2 -0.73 -9.11 -6.02
CA ARG A 2 -0.03 -9.06 -7.30
C ARG A 2 -0.94 -8.82 -8.50
N THR A 3 -0.40 -8.29 -9.59
CA THR A 3 -1.09 -8.34 -10.89
C THR A 3 -1.42 -9.79 -11.26
N ASN A 4 -2.57 -9.98 -11.90
CA ASN A 4 -3.14 -11.29 -12.26
C ASN A 4 -3.47 -12.24 -11.10
N GLN A 5 -3.21 -11.87 -9.85
CA GLN A 5 -3.70 -12.62 -8.69
C GLN A 5 -5.21 -12.43 -8.56
N VAL A 6 -5.95 -13.51 -8.36
CA VAL A 6 -7.39 -13.44 -8.09
C VAL A 6 -7.60 -13.11 -6.62
N LEU A 7 -8.35 -12.04 -6.34
CA LEU A 7 -8.85 -11.66 -5.04
C LEU A 7 -10.31 -12.09 -4.93
N GLU A 8 -10.63 -12.91 -3.93
CA GLU A 8 -12.02 -13.16 -3.54
C GLU A 8 -12.49 -12.04 -2.62
N ILE A 9 -13.57 -11.36 -3.01
CA ILE A 9 -14.24 -10.34 -2.21
C ILE A 9 -15.51 -10.98 -1.65
N LYS A 10 -15.48 -11.26 -0.35
CA LYS A 10 -16.54 -11.97 0.36
C LYS A 10 -17.40 -10.99 1.16
N ASN A 11 -18.71 -11.12 1.02
CA ASN A 11 -19.70 -10.55 1.91
C ASN A 11 -20.19 -11.63 2.87
N SER A 12 -19.85 -11.51 4.15
CA SER A 12 -20.31 -12.43 5.20
C SER A 12 -21.53 -11.90 5.96
N ASP A 13 -22.07 -10.75 5.57
CA ASP A 13 -23.22 -10.13 6.21
C ASP A 13 -24.54 -10.63 5.61
N THR A 14 -25.63 -10.37 6.33
CA THR A 14 -27.00 -10.70 5.90
C THR A 14 -27.62 -9.68 4.96
N VAL A 15 -26.91 -8.58 4.66
CA VAL A 15 -27.34 -7.52 3.73
C VAL A 15 -26.38 -7.40 2.56
N GLY A 16 -26.85 -6.89 1.42
CA GLY A 16 -26.02 -6.69 0.25
C GLY A 16 -25.06 -5.51 0.41
N HIS A 17 -23.84 -5.66 -0.10
CA HIS A 17 -22.81 -4.61 -0.11
C HIS A 17 -22.26 -4.39 -1.51
N ASN A 18 -21.53 -3.29 -1.66
CA ASN A 18 -20.88 -2.92 -2.91
C ASN A 18 -19.36 -2.85 -2.71
N ALA A 19 -18.60 -3.36 -3.68
CA ALA A 19 -17.17 -3.16 -3.78
C ALA A 19 -16.86 -2.27 -4.99
N ASN A 20 -16.77 -0.96 -4.75
CA ASN A 20 -16.30 -0.01 -5.73
C ASN A 20 -14.77 0.10 -5.65
N LEU A 21 -14.07 -0.42 -6.66
CA LEU A 21 -12.61 -0.40 -6.78
C LEU A 21 -12.17 0.75 -7.68
N ALA A 22 -11.54 1.77 -7.09
CA ALA A 22 -11.10 2.99 -7.79
C ALA A 22 -9.69 2.90 -8.43
N GLY A 23 -9.18 1.69 -8.67
CA GLY A 23 -7.88 1.46 -9.30
C GLY A 23 -7.91 1.59 -10.84
N LEU A 24 -6.75 1.42 -11.47
CA LEU A 24 -6.55 1.35 -12.91
C LEU A 24 -7.34 0.20 -13.56
N THR A 25 -7.41 -0.95 -12.88
CA THR A 25 -8.40 -1.99 -13.20
C THR A 25 -9.64 -1.72 -12.35
N SER A 26 -10.44 -0.74 -12.76
CA SER A 26 -11.63 -0.34 -12.02
C SER A 26 -12.74 -1.38 -12.13
N ALA A 27 -13.54 -1.51 -11.06
CA ALA A 27 -14.72 -2.35 -11.05
C ALA A 27 -15.70 -1.82 -10.01
N ASN A 28 -16.99 -2.05 -10.23
CA ASN A 28 -18.03 -1.77 -9.27
C ASN A 28 -18.93 -3.01 -9.19
N MET A 29 -18.77 -3.78 -8.11
CA MET A 29 -19.39 -5.09 -7.98
C MET A 29 -20.36 -5.12 -6.80
N GLN A 30 -21.60 -5.50 -7.07
CA GLN A 30 -22.55 -5.83 -6.01
C GLN A 30 -22.23 -7.22 -5.47
N VAL A 31 -22.14 -7.34 -4.15
CA VAL A 31 -21.91 -8.59 -3.43
C VAL A 31 -23.13 -8.86 -2.56
N GLY A 32 -23.93 -9.86 -2.94
CA GLY A 32 -25.14 -10.24 -2.20
C GLY A 32 -24.84 -10.77 -0.79
N PRO A 33 -25.85 -10.90 0.08
CA PRO A 33 -25.70 -11.50 1.40
C PRO A 33 -25.05 -12.88 1.33
N ASN A 34 -24.11 -13.18 2.25
CA ASN A 34 -23.43 -14.47 2.34
C ASN A 34 -22.85 -14.98 1.00
N SER A 35 -22.33 -14.08 0.15
CA SER A 35 -21.82 -14.42 -1.19
C SER A 35 -20.44 -13.83 -1.43
N SER A 36 -19.80 -14.21 -2.53
CA SER A 36 -18.51 -13.64 -2.95
C SER A 36 -18.48 -13.34 -4.44
N VAL A 37 -17.58 -12.43 -4.81
CA VAL A 37 -17.22 -12.11 -6.20
C VAL A 37 -15.69 -12.13 -6.34
N THR A 38 -15.19 -12.33 -7.55
CA THR A 38 -13.74 -12.35 -7.81
C THR A 38 -13.28 -11.11 -8.55
N TYR A 39 -12.14 -10.56 -8.13
CA TYR A 39 -11.44 -9.46 -8.78
C TYR A 39 -10.06 -9.90 -9.25
N LYS A 40 -9.68 -9.55 -10.48
CA LYS A 40 -8.34 -9.85 -11.04
C LYS A 40 -7.75 -8.59 -11.68
N PRO A 41 -6.86 -7.85 -11.00
CA PRO A 41 -6.23 -6.66 -11.57
C PRO A 41 -5.18 -7.03 -12.61
N ILE A 42 -5.07 -6.24 -13.67
CA ILE A 42 -4.07 -6.43 -14.74
C ILE A 42 -2.99 -5.35 -14.78
N TYR A 43 -3.19 -4.25 -14.04
CA TYR A 43 -2.24 -3.14 -13.98
C TYR A 43 -1.69 -2.95 -12.57
N GLN A 44 -0.39 -2.67 -12.47
CA GLN A 44 0.25 -2.24 -11.23
C GLN A 44 -0.17 -0.82 -10.86
N GLU A 45 -0.31 -0.58 -9.56
CA GLU A 45 -0.66 0.71 -9.00
C GLU A 45 0.54 1.50 -8.50
N SER A 46 0.46 2.83 -8.65
CA SER A 46 1.48 3.77 -8.16
C SER A 46 1.27 4.20 -6.70
N LYS A 47 0.07 3.97 -6.16
CA LYS A 47 -0.34 4.21 -4.77
C LYS A 47 -1.52 3.29 -4.43
N PRO A 48 -1.81 3.05 -3.15
CA PRO A 48 -3.06 2.40 -2.79
C PRO A 48 -4.27 3.17 -3.34
N PHE A 49 -5.29 2.45 -3.77
CA PHE A 49 -6.59 2.99 -4.18
C PHE A 49 -7.69 2.51 -3.25
N THR A 50 -8.80 3.26 -3.19
CA THR A 50 -9.92 2.95 -2.31
C THR A 50 -10.77 1.81 -2.85
N VAL A 51 -11.18 0.93 -1.95
CA VAL A 51 -12.29 0.00 -2.13
C VAL A 51 -13.37 0.39 -1.15
N ASP A 52 -14.51 0.87 -1.65
CA ASP A 52 -15.55 1.45 -0.81
C ASP A 52 -16.94 0.91 -1.16
N CYS A 53 -17.84 0.89 -0.16
CA CYS A 53 -19.25 0.61 -0.38
C CYS A 53 -20.01 1.93 -0.58
N LYS A 54 -20.57 2.13 -1.77
CA LYS A 54 -21.32 3.37 -2.08
C LYS A 54 -22.57 3.56 -1.21
N SER A 55 -23.15 2.49 -0.68
CA SER A 55 -24.29 2.54 0.23
C SER A 55 -23.91 2.85 1.68
N HIS A 56 -22.67 2.52 2.07
CA HIS A 56 -22.17 2.65 3.43
C HIS A 56 -20.80 3.35 3.38
N PRO A 57 -20.76 4.69 3.24
CA PRO A 57 -19.50 5.40 2.93
C PRO A 57 -18.38 5.25 3.96
N TRP A 58 -18.70 4.85 5.19
CA TRP A 58 -17.72 4.51 6.24
C TRP A 58 -17.04 3.17 6.01
N MET A 59 -17.62 2.30 5.19
CA MET A 59 -17.07 0.99 4.83
C MET A 59 -16.09 1.19 3.67
N SER A 60 -14.84 1.43 4.02
CA SER A 60 -13.74 1.61 3.07
C SER A 60 -12.54 0.77 3.46
N SER A 61 -11.71 0.47 2.47
CA SER A 61 -10.37 -0.08 2.64
C SER A 61 -9.48 0.41 1.51
N TYR A 62 -8.20 0.05 1.56
CA TYR A 62 -7.25 0.35 0.51
C TYR A 62 -6.66 -0.92 -0.08
N LEU A 63 -6.49 -0.91 -1.40
CA LEU A 63 -5.84 -1.99 -2.13
C LEU A 63 -4.65 -1.42 -2.89
N ILE A 64 -3.52 -2.15 -2.85
CA ILE A 64 -2.36 -1.88 -3.70
C ILE A 64 -2.00 -3.12 -4.51
N VAL A 65 -1.84 -2.91 -5.82
CA VAL A 65 -1.47 -3.94 -6.79
C VAL A 65 -0.02 -3.70 -7.21
N ARG A 66 0.83 -4.72 -7.11
CA ARG A 66 2.26 -4.66 -7.45
C ARG A 66 2.64 -5.80 -8.38
N ASP A 67 3.58 -5.59 -9.30
CA ASP A 67 4.11 -6.69 -10.11
C ASP A 67 5.10 -7.54 -9.31
N ALA A 68 5.90 -6.85 -8.49
CA ALA A 68 6.87 -7.44 -7.61
C ALA A 68 6.20 -8.28 -6.50
N PRO A 69 6.76 -9.45 -6.15
CA PRO A 69 6.22 -10.32 -5.10
C PRO A 69 6.60 -9.89 -3.68
N PHE A 70 7.43 -8.86 -3.53
CA PHE A 70 8.01 -8.48 -2.26
C PHE A 70 7.05 -7.62 -1.44
N PHE A 71 6.69 -8.09 -0.25
CA PHE A 71 5.96 -7.32 0.76
C PHE A 71 6.29 -7.88 2.14
N ALA A 72 6.05 -7.07 3.16
CA ALA A 72 6.05 -7.49 4.55
C ALA A 72 4.87 -6.82 5.27
N VAL A 73 4.40 -7.46 6.33
CA VAL A 73 3.48 -6.86 7.30
C VAL A 73 4.30 -6.57 8.54
N THR A 74 4.13 -5.37 9.09
CA THR A 74 4.86 -4.95 10.29
C THR A 74 4.38 -5.71 11.51
N GLY A 75 5.30 -5.93 12.46
CA GLY A 75 4.95 -6.29 13.83
C GLY A 75 4.32 -5.14 14.60
N GLU A 76 3.93 -5.40 15.84
CA GLU A 76 3.33 -4.39 16.75
C GLU A 76 4.29 -3.24 17.07
N ASP A 77 5.59 -3.50 17.02
CA ASP A 77 6.67 -2.53 17.22
C ASP A 77 7.07 -1.79 15.92
N GLY A 78 6.36 -2.05 14.82
CA GLY A 78 6.67 -1.48 13.51
C GLY A 78 7.81 -2.18 12.76
N SER A 79 8.44 -3.21 13.33
CA SER A 79 9.53 -3.94 12.68
C SER A 79 9.03 -4.78 11.50
N PHE A 80 9.83 -4.87 10.43
CA PHE A 80 9.55 -5.74 9.29
C PHE A 80 10.84 -6.11 8.56
N GLN A 81 10.79 -7.22 7.82
CA GLN A 81 11.90 -7.66 6.96
C GLN A 81 11.36 -8.05 5.59
N ILE A 82 12.02 -7.56 4.54
CA ILE A 82 11.76 -8.00 3.16
C ILE A 82 13.00 -8.79 2.69
N SER A 83 12.86 -10.11 2.65
CA SER A 83 13.94 -11.00 2.22
C SER A 83 13.99 -11.17 0.70
N ASN A 84 15.15 -11.55 0.17
CA ASN A 84 15.38 -11.90 -1.23
C ASN A 84 15.05 -10.77 -2.22
N VAL A 85 15.29 -9.51 -1.82
CA VAL A 85 15.17 -8.37 -2.71
C VAL A 85 16.25 -8.41 -3.81
N PRO A 86 15.97 -7.91 -5.03
CA PRO A 86 16.95 -7.94 -6.12
C PRO A 86 18.19 -7.08 -5.81
N THR A 87 19.36 -7.60 -6.18
CA THR A 87 20.66 -6.90 -6.05
C THR A 87 21.07 -6.23 -7.36
N GLY A 88 21.96 -5.24 -7.30
CA GLY A 88 22.47 -4.55 -8.49
C GLY A 88 21.45 -3.69 -9.25
N VAL A 89 20.27 -3.46 -8.67
CA VAL A 89 19.23 -2.58 -9.23
C VAL A 89 18.83 -1.52 -8.21
N ALA A 90 18.42 -0.34 -8.70
CA ALA A 90 17.85 0.69 -7.84
C ALA A 90 16.57 0.17 -7.17
N LEU A 91 16.41 0.45 -5.88
CA LEU A 91 15.25 0.03 -5.10
C LEU A 91 14.37 1.25 -4.81
N PRO A 92 13.28 1.47 -5.59
CA PRO A 92 12.40 2.59 -5.35
C PRO A 92 11.43 2.30 -4.21
N PHE A 93 11.41 3.20 -3.24
CA PHE A 93 10.47 3.17 -2.11
C PHE A 93 9.48 4.32 -2.21
N LYS A 94 8.31 4.08 -1.62
CA LYS A 94 7.28 5.09 -1.48
C LYS A 94 6.63 4.98 -0.11
N PHE A 95 6.72 6.05 0.65
CA PHE A 95 5.88 6.28 1.80
C PHE A 95 4.50 6.73 1.35
N TRP A 96 3.47 6.18 1.99
CA TRP A 96 2.09 6.58 1.78
C TRP A 96 1.34 6.46 3.09
N HIS A 97 0.48 7.44 3.36
CA HIS A 97 -0.47 7.43 4.45
C HIS A 97 -1.72 8.20 4.00
N GLU A 98 -2.88 7.80 4.50
CA GLU A 98 -4.18 8.32 4.06
C GLU A 98 -4.29 9.84 4.18
N VAL A 99 -3.85 10.36 5.32
CA VAL A 99 -3.93 11.79 5.64
C VAL A 99 -2.82 12.65 5.05
N LEU A 100 -1.70 12.05 4.65
CA LEU A 100 -0.58 12.84 4.16
C LEU A 100 -0.88 13.32 2.75
N GLN A 101 -0.98 14.64 2.62
CA GLN A 101 -1.16 15.28 1.32
C GLN A 101 0.02 14.95 0.40
N SER A 102 -0.26 14.90 -0.91
CA SER A 102 0.76 14.67 -1.93
C SER A 102 1.68 15.89 -2.06
N GLY A 103 2.61 16.03 -1.13
CA GLY A 103 3.56 17.13 -1.03
C GLY A 103 4.99 16.66 -0.80
N ALA A 104 5.87 17.63 -0.50
CA ALA A 104 7.20 17.36 0.00
C ALA A 104 7.17 17.34 1.53
N PHE A 105 7.73 16.30 2.14
CA PHE A 105 7.93 16.21 3.58
C PHE A 105 9.26 15.51 3.86
N GLU A 106 9.75 15.62 5.08
CA GLU A 106 11.04 15.06 5.48
C GLU A 106 10.80 13.89 6.42
N ILE A 107 11.60 12.83 6.25
CA ILE A 107 11.70 11.71 7.17
C ILE A 107 13.16 11.53 7.57
N THR A 108 13.43 10.86 8.67
CA THR A 108 14.80 10.50 9.03
C THR A 108 15.04 9.04 8.68
N ILE A 109 16.13 8.76 7.97
CA ILE A 109 16.60 7.39 7.70
C ILE A 109 18.01 7.26 8.28
N ASN A 110 18.19 6.37 9.25
CA ASN A 110 19.49 6.13 9.92
C ASN A 110 20.12 7.43 10.44
N GLY A 111 19.32 8.31 11.05
CA GLY A 111 19.76 9.61 11.58
C GLY A 111 19.97 10.72 10.53
N THR A 112 19.75 10.43 9.24
CA THR A 112 19.89 11.42 8.16
C THR A 112 18.52 11.89 7.66
N GLY A 113 18.31 13.21 7.58
CA GLY A 113 17.10 13.80 7.00
C GLY A 113 17.01 13.57 5.49
N VAL A 114 15.91 12.98 5.05
CA VAL A 114 15.62 12.66 3.64
C VAL A 114 14.32 13.34 3.23
N LYS A 115 14.43 14.28 2.30
CA LYS A 115 13.26 14.95 1.71
C LYS A 115 12.59 14.07 0.68
N LEU A 116 11.33 13.72 0.93
CA LEU A 116 10.49 12.93 0.06
C LEU A 116 9.61 13.82 -0.80
N SER A 117 9.68 13.67 -2.12
CA SER A 117 8.70 14.27 -3.03
C SER A 117 7.62 13.24 -3.36
N ARG A 118 6.36 13.55 -3.02
CA ARG A 118 5.22 12.61 -3.18
C ARG A 118 5.48 11.26 -2.49
N GLY A 119 6.20 11.29 -1.36
CA GLY A 119 6.57 10.14 -0.56
C GLY A 119 7.67 9.26 -1.17
N LYS A 120 8.30 9.63 -2.29
CA LYS A 120 9.28 8.76 -2.98
C LYS A 120 10.71 9.00 -2.49
N PHE A 121 11.47 7.92 -2.37
CA PHE A 121 12.93 7.90 -2.29
C PHE A 121 13.48 6.64 -2.95
N ASN A 122 14.76 6.64 -3.29
CA ASN A 122 15.46 5.47 -3.80
C ASN A 122 16.53 5.06 -2.79
N LEU A 123 16.67 3.76 -2.58
CA LEU A 123 17.86 3.21 -1.95
C LEU A 123 18.85 2.82 -3.04
N ASP A 124 20.14 2.99 -2.70
CA ASP A 124 21.22 2.49 -3.54
C ASP A 124 21.11 0.99 -3.73
N PRO A 125 21.58 0.44 -4.86
CA PRO A 125 21.60 -0.99 -5.08
C PRO A 125 22.23 -1.75 -3.92
N LEU A 126 21.70 -2.94 -3.65
CA LEU A 126 22.29 -3.88 -2.71
C LEU A 126 23.30 -4.76 -3.43
N GLU A 127 24.40 -5.08 -2.73
CA GLU A 127 25.34 -6.11 -3.14
C GLU A 127 24.82 -7.52 -2.80
N PRO A 128 25.28 -8.57 -3.51
CA PRO A 128 24.93 -9.95 -3.18
C PRO A 128 25.23 -10.32 -1.71
N GLY A 129 24.19 -10.72 -0.98
CA GLY A 129 24.29 -11.09 0.43
C GLY A 129 24.31 -9.91 1.41
N GLU A 130 24.23 -8.67 0.92
CA GLU A 130 24.13 -7.49 1.77
C GLU A 130 22.80 -7.49 2.56
N GLN A 131 22.90 -7.19 3.85
CA GLN A 131 21.76 -6.83 4.67
C GLN A 131 21.83 -5.34 4.97
N ARG A 132 20.74 -4.64 4.73
CA ARG A 132 20.63 -3.20 5.00
C ARG A 132 19.49 -2.94 5.96
N GLU A 133 19.86 -2.41 7.13
CA GLU A 133 18.92 -1.95 8.13
C GLU A 133 18.53 -0.49 7.86
N LEU A 134 17.24 -0.20 8.00
CA LEU A 134 16.67 1.13 7.80
C LEU A 134 15.87 1.51 9.04
N ASN A 135 16.44 2.38 9.87
CA ASN A 135 15.74 3.02 10.97
C ASN A 135 15.03 4.25 10.41
N ILE A 136 13.72 4.12 10.20
CA ILE A 136 12.86 5.17 9.61
C ILE A 136 12.08 5.85 10.72
N GLU A 137 12.29 7.15 10.90
CA GLU A 137 11.55 7.97 11.85
C GLU A 137 10.73 9.02 11.11
N ILE A 138 9.50 9.22 11.57
CA ILE A 138 8.53 10.13 10.96
C ILE A 138 7.91 10.98 12.05
N GLU A 139 7.99 12.29 11.87
CA GLU A 139 7.42 13.24 12.81
C GLU A 139 5.90 13.10 12.89
N ALA A 140 5.38 12.85 14.09
CA ALA A 140 3.94 12.68 14.30
C ALA A 140 3.11 13.90 13.86
N SER A 141 3.71 15.09 13.93
CA SER A 141 3.11 16.35 13.50
C SER A 141 2.70 16.35 12.01
N LEU A 142 3.33 15.52 11.18
CA LEU A 142 2.97 15.38 9.76
C LEU A 142 1.54 14.86 9.59
N PHE A 143 1.07 14.01 10.50
CA PHE A 143 -0.27 13.40 10.43
C PHE A 143 -1.38 14.27 11.03
N ASN A 144 -1.02 15.27 11.85
CA ASN A 144 -1.99 16.11 12.56
C ASN A 144 -2.65 17.18 11.66
N SER A 145 -2.19 17.34 10.42
CA SER A 145 -2.68 18.37 9.51
C SER A 145 -3.96 18.00 8.75
N ALA A 146 -4.59 16.87 9.09
CA ALA A 146 -5.75 16.32 8.39
C ALA A 146 -6.97 16.01 9.29
N LEU A 147 -6.96 16.47 10.54
CA LEU A 147 -8.12 16.45 11.44
C LEU A 147 -8.68 17.86 11.60
#